data_AF-A0A2V9W028-F1
#
_entry.id   AF-A0A2V9W028-F1
#
_cell.length_a   1.000
_cell.length_b   1.000
_cell.length_c   1.000
_cell.angle_alpha   90.00
_cell.angle_beta   90.00
_cell.angle_gamma   90.00
#
_symmetry.space_group_name_H-M   'P 1'
#
loop_
_entity.id
_entity.type
_entity.pdbx_description
1 polymer ?
#
loop_
_entity_poly.entity_id
_entity_poly.type
_entity_poly.pdbx_seq_one_letter_code
_entity_poly.pdbx_strand_id
1 'polypeptide(L)'
;MRQSAAVISRDDRSLKTLETTLGELDIEMVNCPSGQAALEMVMTGRCATLIVDFDLPGAEEIIRMATLLPPSQKPVLLAVASRAWPGTGQAFQSGASRILYRPVEPEQIKEALKAEKKIKKTTRRKSERYEVKTLVYLEIETGTLPGVSIDIGEHGMAIQATDPVPMSSNLAFRCVLPGTDITLQGYADVMWASDQGRAGLFFSKLTPVARKHLKQWLGKRSSQSKRKSKDPHVVRNLMPPRDAEVSYSASGLSEKSESAEAL
;
A
#
# COMPACT_ATOMS: atom_id res chain seq x y z
N MET A 1 -0.01 27.69 -0.88
CA MET A 1 0.24 27.28 0.51
C MET A 1 1.56 26.55 0.52
N ARG A 2 2.58 27.12 1.18
CA ARG A 2 3.81 26.38 1.47
C ARG A 2 3.44 25.14 2.26
N GLN A 3 3.96 23.98 1.86
CA GLN A 3 3.73 22.73 2.58
C GLN A 3 4.92 22.51 3.49
N SER A 4 4.71 22.00 4.70
CA SER A 4 5.83 21.65 5.59
C SER A 4 5.86 20.14 5.83
N ALA A 5 7.06 19.61 6.03
CA ALA A 5 7.33 18.21 6.33
C ALA A 5 7.98 18.09 7.70
N ALA A 6 7.34 17.37 8.62
CA ALA A 6 7.95 16.98 9.88
C ALA A 6 8.91 15.82 9.60
N VAL A 7 10.17 15.94 10.02
CA VAL A 7 11.21 14.94 9.79
C VAL A 7 11.79 14.50 11.12
N ILE A 8 11.88 13.20 11.34
CA ILE A 8 12.60 12.62 12.47
C ILE A 8 13.72 11.77 11.88
N SER A 9 14.97 12.17 12.06
CA SER A 9 16.14 11.42 11.61
C SER A 9 17.37 11.80 12.43
N ARG A 10 18.28 10.85 12.63
CA ARG A 10 19.62 11.12 13.20
C ARG A 10 20.74 10.99 12.17
N ASP A 11 20.41 10.62 10.94
CA ASP A 11 21.39 10.51 9.85
C ASP A 11 21.56 11.87 9.14
N ASP A 12 22.71 12.52 9.37
CA ASP A 12 23.04 13.83 8.78
C ASP A 12 23.04 13.82 7.25
N ARG A 13 23.42 12.70 6.62
CA ARG A 13 23.39 12.56 5.15
C ARG A 13 21.96 12.59 4.63
N SER A 14 21.06 11.82 5.25
CA SER A 14 19.64 11.85 4.92
C SER A 14 19.03 13.22 5.17
N LEU A 15 19.35 13.86 6.30
CA LEU A 15 18.84 15.20 6.64
C LEU A 15 19.24 16.25 5.59
N LYS A 16 20.52 16.31 5.20
CA LYS A 16 20.98 17.26 4.17
C LYS A 16 20.32 17.03 2.81
N THR A 17 20.13 15.77 2.44
CA THR A 17 19.50 15.42 1.16
C THR A 17 18.01 15.74 1.16
N LEU A 18 17.32 15.47 2.28
CA LEU A 18 15.93 15.84 2.51
C LEU A 18 15.77 17.36 2.48
N GLU A 19 16.59 18.10 3.20
CA GLU A 19 16.54 19.57 3.25
C GLU A 19 16.66 20.19 1.86
N THR A 20 17.69 19.79 1.11
CA THR A 20 17.93 20.27 -0.25
C THR A 20 16.75 19.93 -1.17
N THR A 21 16.33 18.67 -1.18
CA THR A 21 15.30 18.20 -2.12
C THR A 21 13.90 18.71 -1.78
N LEU A 22 13.57 18.87 -0.49
CA LEU A 22 12.31 19.46 -0.05
C LEU A 22 12.27 20.96 -0.36
N GLY A 23 13.39 21.67 -0.18
CA GLY A 23 13.55 23.07 -0.56
C GLY A 23 13.30 23.30 -2.05
N GLU A 24 13.86 22.45 -2.92
CA GLU A 24 13.58 22.47 -4.38
C GLU A 24 12.08 22.30 -4.71
N LEU A 25 11.32 21.66 -3.83
CA LEU A 25 9.88 21.40 -4.01
C LEU A 25 8.98 22.45 -3.31
N ASP A 26 9.57 23.53 -2.78
CA ASP A 26 8.91 24.55 -1.94
C ASP A 26 8.20 23.90 -0.73
N ILE A 27 8.85 22.89 -0.15
CA ILE A 27 8.43 22.21 1.08
C ILE A 27 9.41 22.55 2.19
N GLU A 28 8.93 23.18 3.24
CA GLU A 28 9.74 23.50 4.41
C GLU A 28 10.00 22.23 5.23
N MET A 29 11.27 21.97 5.54
CA MET A 29 11.65 20.86 6.42
C MET A 29 11.63 21.34 7.88
N VAL A 30 10.85 20.66 8.71
CA VAL A 30 10.86 20.86 10.18
C VAL A 30 11.51 19.64 10.81
N ASN A 31 12.74 19.78 11.29
CA ASN A 31 13.42 18.71 12.00
C ASN A 31 12.86 18.58 13.42
N CYS A 32 12.29 17.42 13.75
CA CYS A 32 11.62 17.15 15.02
C CYS A 32 12.54 16.32 15.93
N PRO A 33 12.78 16.76 17.18
CA PRO A 33 13.67 16.05 18.10
C PRO A 33 13.05 14.76 18.68
N SER A 34 11.72 14.59 18.56
CA SER A 34 11.00 13.44 19.09
C SER A 34 9.76 13.10 18.25
N GLY A 35 9.27 11.87 18.41
CA GLY A 35 8.00 11.43 17.82
C GLY A 35 6.81 12.26 18.25
N GLN A 36 6.76 12.65 19.52
CA GLN A 36 5.69 13.49 20.06
C GLN A 36 5.64 14.87 19.37
N ALA A 37 6.81 15.52 19.21
CA ALA A 37 6.90 16.80 18.51
C ALA A 37 6.43 16.67 17.05
N ALA A 38 6.82 15.59 16.36
CA ALA A 38 6.40 15.37 14.97
C ALA A 38 4.90 15.10 14.83
N LEU A 39 4.33 14.30 15.75
CA LEU A 39 2.89 14.03 15.80
C LEU A 39 2.09 15.32 16.06
N GLU A 40 2.56 16.17 16.98
CA GLU A 40 1.95 17.47 17.23
C GLU A 40 1.92 18.35 15.96
N MET A 41 3.00 18.38 15.18
CA MET A 41 3.07 19.14 13.93
C MET A 41 2.03 18.69 12.89
N VAL A 42 1.78 17.39 12.77
CA VAL A 42 0.76 16.88 11.83
C VAL A 42 -0.66 17.01 12.38
N MET A 43 -0.87 16.80 13.68
CA MET A 43 -2.18 16.96 14.35
C MET A 43 -2.67 18.41 14.30
N THR A 44 -1.76 19.36 14.47
CA THR A 44 -2.06 20.80 14.36
C THR A 44 -2.21 21.28 12.91
N GLY A 45 -2.05 20.39 11.92
CA GLY A 45 -2.14 20.71 10.50
C GLY A 45 -0.98 21.54 9.96
N ARG A 46 0.08 21.76 10.75
CA ARG A 46 1.27 22.52 10.35
C ARG A 46 2.11 21.75 9.33
N CYS A 47 2.16 20.42 9.45
CA CYS A 47 2.88 19.57 8.51
C CYS A 47 1.92 18.65 7.74
N ALA A 48 2.05 18.63 6.42
CA ALA A 48 1.26 17.78 5.53
C ALA A 48 1.96 16.45 5.17
N THR A 49 3.23 16.33 5.58
CA THR A 49 4.10 15.17 5.38
C THR A 49 4.82 14.87 6.68
N LEU A 50 4.96 13.59 7.00
CA LEU A 50 5.74 13.06 8.10
C LEU A 50 6.76 12.06 7.54
N ILE A 51 8.04 12.31 7.78
CA ILE A 51 9.16 11.48 7.35
C ILE A 51 9.83 10.94 8.62
N VAL A 52 9.83 9.62 8.80
CA VAL A 52 10.34 8.97 10.01
C VAL A 52 11.49 8.05 9.64
N ASP A 53 12.65 8.31 10.22
CA ASP A 53 13.76 7.36 10.25
C ASP A 53 13.34 6.12 11.04
N PHE A 54 13.20 5.02 10.31
CA PHE A 54 12.67 3.76 10.81
C PHE A 54 13.68 2.95 11.62
N ASP A 55 14.95 3.36 11.64
CA ASP A 55 15.96 2.76 12.51
C ASP A 55 15.93 3.40 13.92
N LEU A 56 15.10 4.44 14.14
CA LEU A 56 14.93 5.05 15.46
C LEU A 56 13.94 4.29 16.35
N PRO A 57 14.21 4.21 17.67
CA PRO A 57 13.25 3.66 18.62
C PRO A 57 11.90 4.38 18.55
N GLY A 58 10.81 3.60 18.48
CA GLY A 58 9.45 4.12 18.41
C GLY A 58 8.99 4.59 17.03
N ALA A 59 9.80 4.43 15.98
CA ALA A 59 9.43 4.82 14.62
C ALA A 59 8.13 4.15 14.13
N GLU A 60 7.97 2.86 14.41
CA GLU A 60 6.75 2.11 14.10
C GLU A 60 5.51 2.76 14.73
N GLU A 61 5.58 3.06 16.03
CA GLU A 61 4.45 3.61 16.77
C GLU A 61 4.09 5.02 16.28
N ILE A 62 5.09 5.83 15.93
CA ILE A 62 4.87 7.17 15.38
C ILE A 62 4.07 7.09 14.08
N ILE A 63 4.47 6.21 13.15
CA ILE A 63 3.75 6.04 11.88
C ILE A 63 2.35 5.49 12.16
N ARG A 64 2.23 4.45 13.01
CA ARG A 64 0.95 3.83 13.35
C ARG A 64 -0.03 4.85 13.92
N MET A 65 0.39 5.67 14.88
CA MET A 65 -0.44 6.73 15.46
C MET A 65 -0.87 7.77 14.41
N ALA A 66 0.03 8.15 13.51
CA ALA A 66 -0.30 9.08 12.43
C ALA A 66 -1.30 8.49 11.42
N THR A 67 -1.39 7.16 11.27
CA THR A 67 -2.42 6.53 10.42
C THR A 67 -3.83 6.64 10.99
N LEU A 68 -3.97 6.76 12.31
CA LEU A 68 -5.24 6.88 13.03
C LEU A 68 -5.82 8.31 12.96
N LEU A 69 -5.06 9.28 12.43
CA LEU A 69 -5.52 10.65 12.28
C LEU A 69 -6.71 10.75 11.31
N PRO A 70 -7.65 11.69 11.55
CA PRO A 70 -8.77 11.94 10.66
C PRO A 70 -8.31 12.26 9.22
N PRO A 71 -9.12 11.94 8.19
CA PRO A 71 -8.74 12.18 6.79
C PRO A 71 -8.32 13.62 6.47
N SER A 72 -8.90 14.60 7.15
CA SER A 72 -8.56 16.03 7.00
C SER A 72 -7.16 16.39 7.47
N GLN A 73 -6.59 15.60 8.39
CA GLN A 73 -5.29 15.82 9.03
C GLN A 73 -4.25 14.77 8.64
N LYS A 74 -4.63 13.77 7.83
CA LYS A 74 -3.77 12.64 7.50
C LYS A 74 -2.56 13.09 6.67
N PRO A 75 -1.34 12.99 7.22
CA PRO A 75 -0.14 13.39 6.49
C PRO A 75 0.23 12.32 5.45
N VAL A 76 1.10 12.70 4.52
CA VAL A 76 1.87 11.71 3.76
C VAL A 76 2.88 11.05 4.69
N LEU A 77 2.88 9.71 4.77
CA LEU A 77 3.71 8.94 5.70
C LEU A 77 4.88 8.28 4.97
N LEU A 78 6.08 8.83 5.12
CA LEU A 78 7.30 8.27 4.53
C LEU A 78 8.18 7.67 5.63
N ALA A 79 8.67 6.45 5.42
CA ALA A 79 9.70 5.87 6.27
C ALA A 79 11.06 5.98 5.58
N VAL A 80 12.12 6.31 6.32
CA VAL A 80 13.52 6.21 5.85
C VAL A 80 14.11 4.98 6.50
N ALA A 81 14.54 4.00 5.70
CA ALA A 81 15.07 2.75 6.24
C ALA A 81 16.39 2.37 5.58
N SER A 82 17.28 1.74 6.34
CA SER A 82 18.46 1.08 5.78
C SER A 82 18.03 -0.10 4.91
N ARG A 83 18.83 -0.45 3.89
CA ARG A 83 18.58 -1.67 3.09
C ARG A 83 18.75 -2.97 3.91
N ALA A 84 19.29 -2.87 5.12
CA ALA A 84 19.41 -3.97 6.05
C ALA A 84 18.08 -4.24 6.77
N TRP A 85 17.70 -5.51 6.81
CA TRP A 85 16.60 -6.05 7.61
C TRP A 85 16.81 -5.76 9.11
N PRO A 86 15.76 -5.59 9.95
CA PRO A 86 14.31 -5.85 9.74
C PRO A 86 13.42 -4.64 9.36
N GLY A 87 13.97 -3.43 9.21
CA GLY A 87 13.16 -2.19 9.25
C GLY A 87 12.14 -1.99 8.10
N THR A 88 12.32 -2.60 6.93
CA THR A 88 11.52 -2.26 5.74
C THR A 88 10.12 -2.88 5.74
N GLY A 89 9.95 -4.08 6.28
CA GLY A 89 8.63 -4.71 6.36
C GLY A 89 7.74 -4.12 7.45
N GLN A 90 8.32 -3.87 8.61
CA GLN A 90 7.65 -3.19 9.72
C GLN A 90 7.21 -1.77 9.34
N ALA A 91 8.01 -1.06 8.54
CA ALA A 91 7.64 0.26 8.04
C ALA A 91 6.33 0.25 7.22
N PHE A 92 6.15 -0.71 6.32
CA PHE A 92 4.88 -0.82 5.58
C PHE A 92 3.72 -1.26 6.46
N GLN A 93 3.94 -2.23 7.37
CA GLN A 93 2.90 -2.69 8.30
C GLN A 93 2.44 -1.58 9.26
N SER A 94 3.34 -0.68 9.64
CA SER A 94 3.02 0.51 10.44
C SER A 94 2.14 1.52 9.71
N GLY A 95 1.99 1.37 8.39
CA GLY A 95 1.15 2.21 7.53
C GLY A 95 1.90 3.32 6.80
N ALA A 96 3.23 3.21 6.67
CA ALA A 96 3.99 4.08 5.76
C ALA A 96 3.47 3.90 4.32
N SER A 97 3.23 5.00 3.63
CA SER A 97 2.80 4.97 2.24
C SER A 97 3.96 4.68 1.28
N ARG A 98 5.19 5.00 1.69
CA ARG A 98 6.42 4.68 0.95
C ARG A 98 7.62 4.59 1.88
N ILE A 99 8.62 3.82 1.44
CA ILE A 99 9.95 3.74 2.06
C ILE A 99 10.97 4.43 1.15
N LEU A 100 11.80 5.28 1.75
CA LEU A 100 12.99 5.87 1.19
C LEU A 100 14.17 5.03 1.69
N TYR A 101 14.86 4.33 0.80
CA TYR A 101 15.98 3.49 1.16
C TYR A 101 17.23 4.34 1.30
N ARG A 102 18.05 4.07 2.34
CA ARG A 102 19.40 4.62 2.40
C ARG A 102 20.32 4.01 1.33
N PRO A 103 21.25 4.80 0.75
CA PRO A 103 21.36 6.25 0.88
C PRO A 103 20.13 6.94 0.29
N VAL A 104 19.59 7.94 0.99
CA VAL A 104 18.42 8.68 0.52
C VAL A 104 18.88 9.52 -0.67
N GLU A 105 18.29 9.26 -1.83
CA GLU A 105 18.60 9.97 -3.07
C GLU A 105 17.48 10.99 -3.40
N PRO A 106 17.80 12.13 -4.03
CA PRO A 106 16.81 13.15 -4.39
C PRO A 106 15.63 12.60 -5.21
N GLU A 107 15.90 11.68 -6.13
CA GLU A 107 14.89 11.04 -6.99
C GLU A 107 13.86 10.28 -6.15
N GLN A 108 14.28 9.57 -5.10
CA GLN A 108 13.38 8.81 -4.22
C GLN A 108 12.37 9.75 -3.53
N ILE A 109 12.85 10.89 -3.02
CA ILE A 109 12.02 11.90 -2.36
C ILE A 109 11.03 12.52 -3.36
N LYS A 110 11.53 12.92 -4.53
CA LYS A 110 10.72 13.52 -5.61
C LYS A 110 9.62 12.56 -6.05
N GLU A 111 9.94 11.29 -6.26
CA GLU A 111 8.96 10.28 -6.67
C GLU A 111 7.92 10.00 -5.59
N ALA A 112 8.35 9.82 -4.34
CA ALA A 112 7.46 9.59 -3.21
C ALA A 112 6.43 10.72 -3.07
N LEU A 113 6.88 11.98 -3.08
CA LEU A 113 6.00 13.14 -2.92
C LEU A 113 5.15 13.41 -4.17
N LYS A 114 5.69 13.18 -5.38
CA LYS A 114 4.91 13.29 -6.62
C LYS A 114 3.77 12.28 -6.66
N ALA A 115 4.01 11.04 -6.23
CA ALA A 115 2.98 10.00 -6.17
C ALA A 115 1.83 10.43 -5.25
N GLU A 116 2.15 11.05 -4.12
CA GLU A 116 1.20 11.42 -3.08
C GLU A 116 0.38 12.68 -3.39
N LYS A 117 1.01 13.72 -3.99
CA LYS A 117 0.28 14.87 -4.55
C LYS A 117 -0.74 14.44 -5.61
N LYS A 118 -0.40 13.37 -6.32
CA LYS A 118 -1.22 12.72 -7.33
C LYS A 118 -2.27 11.76 -6.74
N ILE A 119 -2.14 11.30 -5.49
CA ILE A 119 -3.13 10.50 -4.74
C ILE A 119 -4.15 11.42 -4.07
N LYS A 120 -3.71 12.54 -3.46
CA LYS A 120 -4.61 13.56 -2.88
C LYS A 120 -5.51 14.24 -3.92
N LYS A 121 -5.06 14.37 -5.18
CA LYS A 121 -5.86 14.91 -6.30
C LYS A 121 -6.68 13.88 -7.06
N THR A 122 -6.39 12.59 -6.90
CA THR A 122 -7.09 11.53 -7.62
C THR A 122 -7.26 10.37 -6.66
N THR A 123 -8.46 10.23 -6.12
CA THR A 123 -8.93 8.99 -5.48
C THR A 123 -9.03 7.89 -6.55
N ARG A 124 -7.88 7.52 -7.15
CA ARG A 124 -7.72 6.42 -8.10
C ARG A 124 -6.21 6.11 -8.24
N ARG A 125 -5.86 4.92 -7.79
CA ARG A 125 -4.52 4.32 -7.69
C ARG A 125 -3.71 4.48 -8.99
N LYS A 126 -2.42 4.84 -8.89
CA LYS A 126 -1.56 5.25 -10.01
C LYS A 126 -0.64 4.17 -10.60
N SER A 127 -0.76 2.93 -10.14
CA SER A 127 -0.27 1.76 -10.88
C SER A 127 -1.50 0.96 -11.25
N GLU A 128 -1.68 0.62 -12.53
CA GLU A 128 -2.68 -0.37 -12.94
C GLU A 128 -2.21 -1.73 -12.42
N ARG A 129 -2.56 -1.98 -11.16
CA ARG A 129 -2.52 -3.29 -10.56
C ARG A 129 -3.70 -4.05 -11.13
N TYR A 130 -3.41 -5.00 -12.01
CA TYR A 130 -4.46 -5.87 -12.50
C TYR A 130 -4.82 -6.77 -11.34
N GLU A 131 -6.04 -6.62 -10.84
CA GLU A 131 -6.63 -7.62 -9.97
C GLU A 131 -6.69 -8.91 -10.80
N VAL A 132 -5.83 -9.85 -10.48
CA VAL A 132 -5.81 -11.13 -11.17
C VAL A 132 -5.53 -12.22 -10.18
N LYS A 133 -6.34 -13.25 -10.27
CA LYS A 133 -6.21 -14.46 -9.46
C LYS A 133 -5.47 -15.48 -10.32
N THR A 134 -4.17 -15.63 -10.07
CA THR A 134 -3.40 -16.79 -10.52
C THR A 134 -2.80 -17.49 -9.33
N LEU A 135 -2.55 -18.79 -9.48
CA LEU A 135 -1.86 -19.56 -8.46
C LEU A 135 -0.38 -19.14 -8.44
N VAL A 136 0.09 -18.86 -7.23
CA VAL A 136 1.47 -18.54 -6.91
C VAL A 136 1.98 -19.65 -6.01
N TYR A 137 3.16 -20.17 -6.31
CA TYR A 137 3.85 -21.14 -5.48
C TYR A 137 5.13 -20.50 -4.96
N LEU A 138 5.32 -20.53 -3.64
CA LEU A 138 6.51 -20.04 -2.96
C LEU A 138 7.28 -21.23 -2.42
N GLU A 139 8.58 -21.31 -2.70
CA GLU A 139 9.42 -22.38 -2.16
C GLU A 139 10.02 -21.92 -0.83
N ILE A 140 9.44 -22.40 0.28
CA ILE A 140 9.88 -22.12 1.65
C ILE A 140 10.61 -23.34 2.23
N GLU A 141 11.25 -23.20 3.40
CA GLU A 141 12.01 -24.29 4.02
C GLU A 141 11.18 -25.54 4.31
N THR A 142 9.90 -25.36 4.67
CA THR A 142 8.96 -26.44 4.99
C THR A 142 8.28 -27.04 3.75
N GLY A 143 8.61 -26.57 2.54
CA GLY A 143 8.07 -27.06 1.28
C GLY A 143 7.50 -25.95 0.40
N THR A 144 6.56 -26.29 -0.48
CA THR A 144 5.91 -25.31 -1.36
C THR A 144 4.66 -24.74 -0.70
N LEU A 145 4.65 -23.43 -0.46
CA LEU A 145 3.49 -22.70 0.05
C LEU A 145 2.64 -22.16 -1.12
N PRO A 146 1.41 -22.65 -1.31
CA PRO A 146 0.51 -22.13 -2.32
C PRO A 146 -0.14 -20.81 -1.90
N GLY A 147 -0.45 -19.98 -2.88
CA GLY A 147 -1.22 -18.77 -2.71
C GLY A 147 -1.89 -18.32 -4.00
N VAL A 148 -2.69 -17.27 -3.89
CA VAL A 148 -3.39 -16.64 -5.00
C VAL A 148 -2.90 -15.21 -5.11
N SER A 149 -2.52 -14.76 -6.31
CA SER A 149 -2.21 -13.35 -6.52
C SER A 149 -3.45 -12.49 -6.29
N ILE A 150 -3.25 -11.36 -5.61
CA ILE A 150 -4.23 -10.28 -5.47
C ILE A 150 -3.99 -9.28 -6.60
N ASP A 151 -2.74 -8.90 -6.80
CA ASP A 151 -2.32 -8.04 -7.88
C ASP A 151 -0.91 -8.36 -8.37
N ILE A 152 -0.62 -7.99 -9.62
CA ILE A 152 0.71 -8.13 -10.23
C ILE A 152 1.09 -6.80 -10.88
N GLY A 153 2.29 -6.31 -10.59
CA GLY A 153 2.93 -5.15 -11.20
C GLY A 153 4.29 -5.49 -11.80
N GLU A 154 4.97 -4.49 -12.37
CA GLU A 154 6.27 -4.69 -13.04
C GLU A 154 7.39 -5.13 -12.09
N HIS A 155 7.29 -4.75 -10.81
CA HIS A 155 8.33 -4.94 -9.81
C HIS A 155 7.94 -5.89 -8.68
N GLY A 156 6.72 -6.41 -8.68
CA GLY A 156 6.24 -7.22 -7.57
C GLY A 156 4.78 -7.64 -7.71
N MET A 157 4.29 -8.36 -6.71
CA MET A 157 2.90 -8.80 -6.60
C MET A 157 2.45 -8.83 -5.15
N ALA A 158 1.16 -8.59 -4.90
CA ALA A 158 0.53 -8.95 -3.64
C ALA A 158 -0.13 -10.33 -3.77
N ILE A 159 -0.09 -11.13 -2.72
CA ILE A 159 -0.65 -12.49 -2.67
C ILE A 159 -1.48 -12.72 -1.40
N GLN A 160 -2.33 -13.74 -1.46
CA GLN A 160 -2.98 -14.39 -0.34
C GLN A 160 -2.53 -15.86 -0.34
N ALA A 161 -1.63 -16.23 0.56
CA ALA A 161 -1.22 -17.61 0.79
C ALA A 161 -2.20 -18.35 1.72
N THR A 162 -2.10 -19.68 1.77
CA THR A 162 -2.85 -20.52 2.70
C THR A 162 -2.37 -20.37 4.14
N ASP A 163 -1.10 -20.05 4.32
CA ASP A 163 -0.41 -19.96 5.60
C ASP A 163 0.45 -18.68 5.68
N PRO A 164 0.89 -18.25 6.87
CA PRO A 164 1.80 -17.11 7.02
C PRO A 164 3.04 -17.26 6.14
N VAL A 165 3.28 -16.26 5.29
CA VAL A 165 4.48 -16.23 4.43
C VAL A 165 5.68 -15.82 5.28
N PRO A 166 6.76 -16.62 5.33
CA PRO A 166 7.94 -16.25 6.10
C PRO A 166 8.59 -15.00 5.52
N MET A 167 8.86 -14.01 6.37
CA MET A 167 9.60 -12.81 6.01
C MET A 167 11.02 -13.19 5.59
N SER A 168 11.25 -13.33 4.30
CA SER A 168 12.48 -13.87 3.71
C SER A 168 12.95 -13.03 2.52
N SER A 169 14.26 -13.03 2.30
CA SER A 169 14.87 -12.47 1.10
C SER A 169 15.19 -13.61 0.13
N ASN A 170 15.15 -13.31 -1.18
CA ASN A 170 15.47 -14.29 -2.22
C ASN A 170 14.62 -15.58 -2.14
N LEU A 171 13.32 -15.43 -1.87
CA LEU A 171 12.32 -16.49 -1.88
C LEU A 171 12.00 -16.89 -3.31
N ALA A 172 12.21 -18.15 -3.68
CA ALA A 172 11.86 -18.62 -5.02
C ALA A 172 10.35 -18.65 -5.18
N PHE A 173 9.86 -18.17 -6.32
CA PHE A 173 8.45 -18.21 -6.64
C PHE A 173 8.21 -18.59 -8.10
N ARG A 174 7.02 -19.14 -8.37
CA ARG A 174 6.50 -19.35 -9.72
C ARG A 174 5.01 -19.09 -9.78
N CYS A 175 4.54 -18.52 -10.88
CA CYS A 175 3.13 -18.37 -11.20
C CYS A 175 2.92 -18.35 -12.71
N VAL A 176 1.73 -18.73 -13.18
CA VAL A 176 1.37 -18.60 -14.60
C VAL A 176 0.76 -17.22 -14.81
N LEU A 177 1.23 -16.46 -15.80
CA LEU A 177 0.66 -15.16 -16.11
C LEU A 177 -0.79 -15.35 -16.62
N PRO A 178 -1.78 -14.71 -15.98
CA PRO A 178 -3.18 -15.00 -16.27
C PRO A 178 -3.58 -14.70 -17.72
N GLY A 179 -4.26 -15.66 -18.35
CA GLY A 179 -4.67 -15.59 -19.75
C GLY A 179 -3.55 -15.93 -20.75
N THR A 180 -2.44 -16.51 -20.26
CA THR A 180 -1.33 -17.02 -21.06
C THR A 180 -0.85 -18.36 -20.49
N ASP A 181 0.00 -19.05 -21.24
CA ASP A 181 0.80 -20.22 -20.83
C ASP A 181 2.18 -19.85 -20.26
N ILE A 182 2.53 -18.56 -20.29
CA ILE A 182 3.82 -18.06 -19.81
C ILE A 182 3.92 -18.20 -18.29
N THR A 183 4.89 -18.99 -17.83
CA THR A 183 5.25 -19.08 -16.42
C THR A 183 6.25 -17.98 -16.05
N LEU A 184 5.87 -17.14 -15.09
CA LEU A 184 6.77 -16.19 -14.45
C LEU A 184 7.43 -16.88 -13.25
N GLN A 185 8.74 -17.05 -13.33
CA GLN A 185 9.59 -17.64 -12.29
C GLN A 185 10.72 -16.69 -11.92
N GLY A 186 11.06 -16.65 -10.64
CA GLY A 186 12.22 -15.93 -10.15
C GLY A 186 12.38 -16.01 -8.65
N TYR A 187 13.08 -15.02 -8.11
CA TYR A 187 13.20 -14.82 -6.68
C TYR A 187 12.58 -13.48 -6.29
N ALA A 188 11.98 -13.46 -5.11
CA ALA A 188 11.36 -12.29 -4.55
C ALA A 188 11.81 -12.06 -3.11
N ASP A 189 11.79 -10.81 -2.70
CA ASP A 189 11.91 -10.44 -1.30
C ASP A 189 10.49 -10.23 -0.75
N VAL A 190 10.19 -10.84 0.39
CA VAL A 190 8.92 -10.66 1.08
C VAL A 190 8.98 -9.31 1.78
N MET A 191 8.30 -8.33 1.20
CA MET A 191 8.28 -6.94 1.67
C MET A 191 7.38 -6.74 2.86
N TRP A 192 6.33 -7.54 2.99
CA TRP A 192 5.44 -7.58 4.16
C TRP A 192 4.67 -8.90 4.12
N ALA A 193 4.31 -9.41 5.29
CA ALA A 193 3.43 -10.56 5.44
C ALA A 193 2.52 -10.35 6.66
N SER A 194 1.26 -10.76 6.57
CA SER A 194 0.35 -10.84 7.72
C SER A 194 0.33 -12.25 8.29
N ASP A 195 -0.08 -12.37 9.54
CA ASP A 195 -0.48 -13.63 10.19
C ASP A 195 -1.60 -14.37 9.41
N GLN A 196 -2.45 -13.65 8.70
CA GLN A 196 -3.51 -14.22 7.85
C GLN A 196 -3.03 -14.65 6.45
N GLY A 197 -1.71 -14.79 6.22
CA GLY A 197 -1.16 -15.28 4.94
C GLY A 197 -1.13 -14.28 3.78
N ARG A 198 -1.56 -13.02 3.96
CA ARG A 198 -1.35 -11.98 2.93
C ARG A 198 0.10 -11.56 2.90
N ALA A 199 0.66 -11.38 1.72
CA ALA A 199 2.03 -10.90 1.58
C ALA A 199 2.25 -10.03 0.35
N GLY A 200 3.26 -9.18 0.41
CA GLY A 200 3.77 -8.40 -0.71
C GLY A 200 5.15 -8.90 -1.11
N LEU A 201 5.31 -9.22 -2.38
CA LEU A 201 6.55 -9.73 -2.95
C LEU A 201 7.16 -8.67 -3.87
N PHE A 202 8.44 -8.35 -3.66
CA PHE A 202 9.23 -7.56 -4.60
C PHE A 202 10.14 -8.49 -5.41
N PHE A 203 10.14 -8.37 -6.73
CA PHE A 203 10.92 -9.24 -7.60
C PHE A 203 12.41 -8.88 -7.54
N SER A 204 13.16 -9.55 -6.65
CA SER A 204 14.59 -9.34 -6.47
C SER A 204 15.41 -9.90 -7.62
N LYS A 205 15.01 -11.05 -8.18
CA LYS A 205 15.66 -11.63 -9.37
C LYS A 205 14.64 -12.19 -10.36
N LEU A 206 14.59 -11.57 -11.53
CA LEU A 206 13.91 -12.09 -12.71
C LEU A 206 14.91 -12.19 -13.85
N THR A 207 14.83 -13.27 -14.63
CA THR A 207 15.60 -13.36 -15.87
C THR A 207 15.15 -12.24 -16.84
N PRO A 208 16.03 -11.76 -17.73
CA PRO A 208 15.65 -10.74 -18.72
C PRO A 208 14.44 -11.15 -19.56
N VAL A 209 14.33 -12.44 -19.89
CA VAL A 209 13.21 -13.03 -20.60
C VAL A 209 11.92 -12.94 -19.78
N ALA A 210 11.94 -13.35 -18.51
CA ALA A 210 10.80 -13.25 -17.60
C ALA A 210 10.33 -11.79 -17.44
N ARG A 211 11.27 -10.84 -17.29
CA ARG A 211 10.97 -9.41 -17.21
C ARG A 211 10.32 -8.87 -18.49
N LYS A 212 10.82 -9.29 -19.66
CA LYS A 212 10.24 -8.93 -20.97
C LYS A 212 8.81 -9.44 -21.09
N HIS A 213 8.55 -10.70 -20.73
CA HIS A 213 7.22 -11.28 -20.76
C HIS A 213 6.25 -10.57 -19.81
N LEU A 214 6.67 -10.30 -18.57
CA LEU A 214 5.87 -9.56 -17.60
C LEU A 214 5.50 -8.17 -18.15
N LYS A 215 6.46 -7.44 -18.70
CA LYS A 215 6.23 -6.11 -19.28
C LYS A 215 5.27 -6.15 -20.48
N GLN A 216 5.41 -7.13 -21.37
CA GLN A 216 4.50 -7.32 -22.49
C GLN A 216 3.08 -7.67 -22.03
N TRP A 217 2.95 -8.52 -21.03
CA TRP A 217 1.67 -8.93 -20.46
C TRP A 217 0.96 -7.74 -19.79
N LEU A 218 1.66 -6.94 -18.99
CA LEU A 218 1.14 -5.70 -18.39
C LEU A 218 0.72 -4.69 -19.47
N GLY A 219 1.54 -4.53 -20.51
CA GLY A 219 1.26 -3.63 -21.64
C GLY A 219 -0.04 -3.98 -22.38
N LYS A 220 -0.27 -5.26 -22.70
CA LYS A 220 -1.50 -5.73 -23.36
C LYS A 220 -2.74 -5.39 -22.55
N ARG A 221 -2.69 -5.52 -21.22
CA ARG A 221 -3.84 -5.23 -20.36
C ARG A 221 -4.13 -3.74 -20.20
N SER A 222 -3.12 -2.88 -20.27
CA SER A 222 -3.33 -1.42 -20.21
C SER A 222 -4.11 -0.90 -21.43
N SER A 223 -3.91 -1.56 -22.57
CA SER A 223 -4.65 -1.27 -23.80
C SER A 223 -6.10 -1.77 -23.75
N GLN A 224 -6.37 -2.88 -23.06
CA GLN A 224 -7.72 -3.42 -22.87
C GLN A 224 -8.53 -2.65 -21.82
N SER A 225 -7.90 -2.21 -20.72
CA SER A 225 -8.48 -1.33 -19.70
C SER A 225 -9.01 -0.02 -20.32
N LYS A 226 -8.20 0.61 -21.19
CA LYS A 226 -8.58 1.83 -21.95
C LYS A 226 -9.66 1.62 -23.01
N ARG A 227 -9.83 0.39 -23.53
CA ARG A 227 -10.90 0.05 -24.48
C ARG A 227 -12.24 -0.17 -23.77
N LYS A 228 -12.23 -0.87 -22.62
CA LYS A 228 -13.44 -1.04 -21.78
C LYS A 228 -13.99 0.27 -21.20
N SER A 229 -13.14 1.27 -20.96
CA SER A 229 -13.57 2.58 -20.46
C SER A 229 -14.18 3.51 -21.51
N LYS A 230 -14.19 3.13 -22.80
CA LYS A 230 -14.74 3.93 -23.91
C LYS A 230 -16.06 3.40 -24.48
N ASP A 231 -16.61 2.32 -23.92
CA ASP A 231 -17.88 1.74 -24.37
C ASP A 231 -19.04 2.23 -23.48
N PRO A 232 -19.97 3.08 -23.99
CA PRO A 232 -21.04 3.66 -23.18
C PRO A 232 -22.08 2.64 -22.66
N HIS A 233 -22.04 1.39 -23.14
CA HIS A 233 -23.09 0.40 -22.87
C HIS A 233 -22.85 -0.53 -21.67
N VAL A 234 -21.72 -0.44 -20.97
CA VAL A 234 -21.39 -1.40 -19.88
C VAL A 234 -21.91 -0.98 -18.50
N VAL A 235 -22.38 0.26 -18.31
CA VAL A 235 -22.85 0.75 -17.00
C VAL A 235 -24.20 0.14 -16.57
N ARG A 236 -24.88 -0.63 -17.44
CA ARG A 236 -26.25 -1.13 -17.15
C ARG A 236 -26.34 -2.52 -16.51
N ASN A 237 -25.24 -3.26 -16.32
CA ASN A 237 -25.29 -4.67 -15.87
C ASN A 237 -24.60 -4.98 -14.53
N LEU A 238 -24.50 -4.01 -13.62
CA LEU A 238 -24.08 -4.25 -12.22
C LEU A 238 -25.11 -3.71 -11.21
N MET A 239 -26.40 -3.86 -11.51
CA MET A 239 -27.44 -3.84 -10.49
C MET A 239 -28.04 -5.23 -10.36
N PRO A 240 -28.38 -5.68 -9.14
CA PRO A 240 -29.12 -6.91 -8.95
C PRO A 240 -30.49 -6.82 -9.65
N PRO A 241 -31.07 -7.95 -10.11
CA PRO A 241 -32.44 -7.98 -10.63
C PRO A 241 -33.42 -7.38 -9.62
N ARG A 242 -34.46 -6.68 -10.11
CA ARG A 242 -35.47 -6.04 -9.25
C ARG A 242 -36.43 -7.02 -8.56
N ASP A 243 -36.26 -8.33 -8.74
CA ASP A 243 -37.17 -9.35 -8.21
C ASP A 243 -36.40 -10.33 -7.31
N ALA A 244 -36.03 -9.85 -6.13
CA ALA A 244 -35.68 -10.70 -5.00
C ALA A 244 -36.23 -10.03 -3.74
N GLU A 245 -37.50 -10.30 -3.45
CA GLU A 245 -38.09 -10.02 -2.14
C GLU A 245 -37.24 -10.70 -1.07
N VAL A 246 -36.56 -9.89 -0.24
CA VAL A 246 -36.00 -10.37 1.02
C VAL A 246 -36.83 -9.74 2.13
N SER A 247 -37.73 -10.56 2.67
CA SER A 247 -38.55 -10.24 3.83
C SER A 247 -37.67 -9.92 5.04
N TYR A 248 -37.69 -8.69 5.51
CA TYR A 248 -37.19 -8.34 6.83
C TYR A 248 -38.30 -8.63 7.86
N SER A 249 -38.22 -9.78 8.53
CA SER A 249 -39.02 -10.04 9.74
C SER A 249 -38.41 -9.26 10.90
N ALA A 250 -38.90 -8.04 11.12
CA ALA A 250 -38.71 -7.30 12.35
C ALA A 250 -39.84 -7.68 13.33
N SER A 251 -39.60 -8.68 14.18
CA SER A 251 -40.27 -8.80 15.49
C SER A 251 -39.54 -7.84 16.43
N GLY A 252 -40.11 -6.82 17.04
CA GLY A 252 -41.49 -6.64 17.47
C GLY A 252 -41.46 -6.42 18.97
N LEU A 253 -41.31 -5.16 19.41
CA LEU A 253 -41.61 -4.70 20.78
C LEU A 253 -42.17 -3.29 20.63
N SER A 254 -43.49 -3.23 20.54
CA SER A 254 -44.29 -2.01 20.57
C SER A 254 -44.66 -1.72 22.02
N GLU A 255 -44.21 -0.59 22.52
CA GLU A 255 -44.90 0.13 23.59
C GLU A 255 -45.95 1.06 22.95
N LYS A 256 -47.19 0.94 23.43
CA LYS A 256 -48.21 1.99 23.69
C LYS A 256 -49.52 1.26 24.03
N SER A 257 -50.04 1.35 25.25
CA SER A 257 -50.82 2.48 25.77
C SER A 257 -52.06 2.76 24.92
N GLU A 258 -53.20 2.14 25.25
CA GLU A 258 -54.48 2.82 25.23
C GLU A 258 -55.48 2.17 26.19
N SER A 259 -56.37 3.01 26.71
CA SER A 259 -57.19 2.83 27.90
C SER A 259 -58.62 2.37 27.58
N ALA A 260 -59.29 1.89 28.63
CA ALA A 260 -60.73 2.03 28.94
C ALA A 260 -61.72 0.89 28.61
N GLU A 261 -62.43 0.52 29.70
CA GLU A 261 -63.83 0.05 29.83
C GLU A 261 -64.27 -1.31 29.25
N ALA A 262 -64.64 -2.26 30.14
CA ALA A 262 -66.02 -2.43 30.59
C ALA A 262 -66.21 -3.76 31.37
N LEU A 263 -66.90 -3.65 32.52
CA LEU A 263 -67.50 -4.68 33.39
C LEU A 263 -66.58 -5.51 34.29
#